data_AF-A0A453IFJ6-F1
#
_entry.id   AF-A0A453IFJ6-F1
#
_cell.length_a   1.000
_cell.length_b   1.000
_cell.length_c   1.000
_cell.angle_alpha   90.00
_cell.angle_beta   90.00
_cell.angle_gamma   90.00
#
_symmetry.space_group_name_H-M   'P 1'
#
loop_
_entity.id
_entity.type
_entity.pdbx_description
1 polymer ?
#
loop_
_entity_poly.entity_id
_entity_poly.type
_entity_poly.pdbx_seq_one_letter_code
_entity_poly.pdbx_strand_id
1 'polypeptide(L)'
;TDRGADRGSAPGDGRRDERHLGRTMSLGIPDVALGLVMGCVEDPWDRDAISLVCRHWCKVDALSRKHVTVAMAYSTTPDRLFRRFPCLESLKLKAKPRASMFNLIPEDWGGSASPWIRELSASFHFLKVLHLRRMIVSDDDVAVLVRAKAHMLVSLKLDRCSGFSTSSLALLARCCK
;
A
#
# COMPACT_ATOMS: atom_id res chain seq x y z
N THR A 1 -17.72 70.82 21.87
CA THR A 1 -18.99 71.11 22.55
C THR A 1 -20.07 70.36 21.79
N ASP A 2 -20.99 69.61 22.37
CA ASP A 2 -21.26 69.13 23.72
C ASP A 2 -22.32 68.02 23.53
N ARG A 3 -22.36 67.04 24.45
CA ARG A 3 -23.47 66.20 24.97
C ARG A 3 -24.71 65.90 24.07
N GLY A 4 -25.33 64.73 24.08
CA GLY A 4 -25.42 63.61 25.02
C GLY A 4 -26.52 62.66 24.50
N ALA A 5 -26.40 61.34 24.69
CA ALA A 5 -27.13 60.55 25.71
C ALA A 5 -28.66 60.43 25.40
N ASP A 6 -29.35 59.29 25.43
CA ASP A 6 -29.09 57.97 26.00
C ASP A 6 -30.22 56.98 25.58
N ARG A 7 -29.90 55.69 25.69
CA ARG A 7 -30.74 54.55 26.14
C ARG A 7 -31.87 53.89 25.30
N GLY A 8 -31.62 52.60 25.03
CA GLY A 8 -32.53 51.46 25.27
C GLY A 8 -33.10 50.82 24.00
N SER A 9 -33.14 49.51 23.75
CA SER A 9 -32.72 48.29 24.47
C SER A 9 -32.62 47.15 23.43
N ALA A 10 -31.74 46.18 23.69
CA ALA A 10 -31.59 44.90 22.96
C ALA A 10 -32.81 43.96 23.16
N PRO A 11 -32.93 42.73 22.60
CA PRO A 11 -31.89 41.90 21.96
C PRO A 11 -32.33 41.07 20.73
N GLY A 12 -31.35 40.46 20.07
CA GLY A 12 -31.56 39.50 18.99
C GLY A 12 -30.26 38.82 18.61
N ASP A 13 -29.73 38.03 19.54
CA ASP A 13 -28.57 37.15 19.39
C ASP A 13 -28.81 36.15 18.24
N GLY A 14 -28.35 36.52 17.04
CA GLY A 14 -28.30 35.67 15.88
C GLY A 14 -26.87 35.22 15.62
N ARG A 15 -26.28 34.45 16.55
CA ARG A 15 -25.09 33.63 16.27
C ARG A 15 -25.38 32.73 15.06
N ARG A 16 -25.01 33.19 13.87
CA ARG A 16 -24.79 32.33 12.71
C ARG A 16 -23.50 31.54 12.93
N ASP A 17 -23.60 30.50 13.74
CA ASP A 17 -22.64 29.39 13.69
C ASP A 17 -22.96 28.52 12.46
N GLU A 18 -22.71 29.06 11.26
CA GLU A 18 -22.65 28.32 9.99
C GLU A 18 -21.32 27.53 9.87
N ARG A 19 -20.79 27.03 10.99
CA ARG A 19 -19.54 26.25 11.06
C ARG A 19 -19.77 24.78 11.41
N HIS A 20 -20.91 24.21 11.04
CA HIS A 20 -21.20 22.79 11.30
C HIS A 20 -21.69 21.98 10.08
N LEU A 21 -21.48 22.47 8.86
CA LEU A 21 -21.71 21.69 7.63
C LEU A 21 -20.58 20.69 7.29
N GLY A 22 -19.65 20.44 8.22
CA GLY A 22 -18.48 19.57 8.01
C GLY A 22 -18.46 18.30 8.86
N ARG A 23 -19.51 17.99 9.62
CA ARG A 23 -19.48 16.86 10.56
C ARG A 23 -19.94 15.56 9.88
N THR A 24 -19.01 15.00 9.11
CA THR A 24 -18.65 13.59 9.16
C THR A 24 -19.81 12.59 9.05
N MET A 25 -20.16 12.20 7.82
CA MET A 25 -20.83 10.91 7.55
C MET A 25 -19.84 9.73 7.71
N SER A 26 -19.09 9.70 8.82
CA SER A 26 -18.62 8.44 9.41
C SER A 26 -19.79 7.94 10.25
N LEU A 27 -20.06 6.65 10.27
CA LEU A 27 -21.13 5.97 11.02
C LEU A 27 -21.07 6.14 12.57
N GLY A 28 -20.44 7.21 13.09
CA GLY A 28 -20.16 7.42 14.51
C GLY A 28 -19.01 6.57 15.05
N ILE A 29 -18.37 5.76 14.19
CA ILE A 29 -17.29 4.84 14.59
C ILE A 29 -15.95 5.60 14.62
N PRO A 30 -15.23 5.63 15.75
CA PRO A 30 -13.89 6.19 15.81
C PRO A 30 -12.89 5.43 14.92
N ASP A 31 -11.93 6.12 14.31
CA ASP A 31 -10.90 5.53 13.43
C ASP A 31 -10.20 4.33 14.05
N VAL A 32 -9.94 4.38 15.36
CA VAL A 32 -9.31 3.28 16.10
C VAL A 32 -10.20 2.04 16.11
N ALA A 33 -11.49 2.19 16.41
CA ALA A 33 -12.43 1.09 16.41
C ALA A 33 -12.61 0.51 15.00
N LEU A 34 -12.71 1.37 13.98
CA LEU A 34 -12.79 0.91 12.60
C LEU A 34 -11.52 0.19 12.17
N GLY A 35 -10.34 0.69 12.55
CA GLY A 35 -9.06 0.04 12.31
C GLY A 35 -8.94 -1.34 12.96
N LEU A 36 -9.47 -1.52 14.18
CA LEU A 36 -9.53 -2.82 14.84
C LEU A 36 -10.46 -3.79 14.09
N VAL A 37 -11.65 -3.34 13.69
CA VAL A 37 -12.56 -4.14 12.85
C VAL A 37 -11.88 -4.55 11.55
N MET A 38 -11.22 -3.61 10.87
CA MET A 38 -10.46 -3.88 9.66
C MET A 38 -9.35 -4.93 9.86
N GLY A 39 -8.74 -4.98 11.03
CA GLY A 39 -7.72 -5.96 11.38
C GLY A 39 -8.26 -7.40 11.47
N CYS A 40 -9.56 -7.56 11.69
CA CYS A 40 -10.23 -8.86 11.74
C CYS A 40 -10.74 -9.34 10.37
N VAL A 41 -10.77 -8.47 9.34
CA VAL A 41 -11.27 -8.83 8.01
C VAL A 41 -10.11 -9.24 7.12
N GLU A 42 -9.92 -10.56 7.00
CA GLU A 42 -8.82 -11.13 6.22
C GLU A 42 -9.15 -11.30 4.74
N ASP A 43 -10.41 -11.52 4.39
CA ASP A 43 -10.82 -11.80 3.01
C ASP A 43 -10.55 -10.60 2.07
N PRO A 44 -9.86 -10.83 0.93
CA PRO A 44 -9.63 -9.80 -0.08
C PRO A 44 -10.90 -9.11 -0.58
N TRP A 45 -11.97 -9.86 -0.82
CA TRP A 45 -13.19 -9.35 -1.46
C TRP A 45 -14.03 -8.50 -0.50
N ASP A 46 -14.14 -8.92 0.75
CA ASP A 46 -14.79 -8.12 1.80
C ASP A 46 -14.11 -6.75 1.95
N ARG A 47 -12.79 -6.74 1.93
CA ARG A 47 -11.98 -5.52 2.04
C ARG A 47 -12.14 -4.61 0.81
N ASP A 48 -12.27 -5.19 -0.38
CA ASP A 48 -12.58 -4.43 -1.59
C ASP A 48 -13.96 -3.76 -1.48
N ALA A 49 -14.98 -4.50 -1.01
CA ALA A 49 -16.32 -3.96 -0.78
C ALA A 49 -16.35 -2.85 0.28
N ILE A 50 -15.70 -3.08 1.43
CA ILE A 50 -15.49 -2.10 2.51
C ILE A 50 -14.90 -0.81 1.98
N SER A 51 -13.91 -0.90 1.09
CA SER A 51 -13.20 0.25 0.56
C SER A 51 -14.06 1.18 -0.30
N LEU A 52 -15.21 0.68 -0.79
CA LEU A 52 -16.15 1.41 -1.65
C LEU A 52 -17.29 2.06 -0.88
N VAL A 53 -17.45 1.79 0.42
CA VAL A 53 -18.54 2.34 1.25
C VAL A 53 -18.50 3.87 1.27
N CYS A 54 -17.35 4.45 1.62
CA CYS A 54 -17.13 5.90 1.59
C CYS A 54 -15.63 6.24 1.62
N ARG A 55 -15.28 7.51 1.38
CA ARG A 55 -13.88 7.97 1.40
C ARG A 55 -13.16 7.70 2.73
N HIS A 56 -13.87 7.76 3.84
CA HIS A 56 -13.30 7.50 5.17
C HIS A 56 -12.91 6.02 5.32
N TRP A 57 -13.83 5.09 5.01
CA TRP A 57 -13.58 3.64 5.05
C TRP A 57 -12.48 3.25 4.06
N CYS A 58 -12.47 3.85 2.88
CA CYS A 58 -11.43 3.72 1.88
C CYS A 58 -10.03 4.05 2.41
N LYS A 59 -9.92 5.13 3.22
CA LYS A 59 -8.67 5.56 3.85
C LYS A 59 -8.25 4.61 4.98
N VAL A 60 -9.19 4.16 5.81
CA VAL A 60 -8.87 3.21 6.89
C VAL A 60 -8.49 1.84 6.31
N ASP A 61 -9.14 1.38 5.24
CA ASP A 61 -8.72 0.22 4.45
C ASP A 61 -7.26 0.37 3.97
N ALA A 62 -6.95 1.46 3.27
CA ALA A 62 -5.62 1.75 2.76
C ALA A 62 -4.51 1.62 3.82
N LEU A 63 -4.77 2.11 5.04
CA LEU A 63 -3.80 2.09 6.15
C LEU A 63 -3.72 0.73 6.88
N SER A 64 -4.80 -0.06 6.83
CA SER A 64 -4.89 -1.35 7.54
C SER A 64 -4.54 -2.56 6.67
N ARG A 65 -4.56 -2.43 5.34
CA ARG A 65 -4.33 -3.55 4.40
C ARG A 65 -2.87 -4.03 4.49
N LYS A 66 -2.65 -5.23 5.03
CA LYS A 66 -1.32 -5.80 5.24
C LYS A 66 -0.78 -6.63 4.08
N HIS A 67 -1.67 -7.26 3.30
CA HIS A 67 -1.29 -8.09 2.15
C HIS A 67 -2.00 -7.65 0.88
N VAL A 68 -1.27 -7.62 -0.23
CA VAL A 68 -1.81 -7.40 -1.58
C VAL A 68 -1.19 -8.39 -2.57
N THR A 69 -2.02 -8.92 -3.46
CA THR A 69 -1.57 -9.66 -4.64
C THR A 69 -1.86 -8.86 -5.90
N VAL A 70 -0.82 -8.56 -6.67
CA VAL A 70 -0.92 -7.99 -8.02
C VAL A 70 -0.77 -9.14 -9.02
N ALA A 71 -1.88 -9.52 -9.66
CA ALA A 71 -1.93 -10.67 -10.57
C ALA A 71 -1.20 -10.43 -11.90
N MET A 72 -0.99 -9.17 -12.27
CA MET A 72 -0.28 -8.74 -13.46
C MET A 72 0.52 -7.47 -13.13
N ALA A 73 1.85 -7.57 -13.08
CA ALA A 73 2.73 -6.47 -12.67
C ALA A 73 2.64 -5.23 -13.57
N TYR A 74 2.01 -5.35 -14.74
CA TYR A 74 1.74 -4.27 -15.68
C TYR A 74 0.37 -3.59 -15.50
N SER A 75 -0.50 -4.12 -14.64
CA SER A 75 -1.83 -3.53 -14.42
C SER A 75 -1.81 -2.28 -13.53
N THR A 76 -0.68 -2.00 -12.88
CA THR A 76 -0.49 -0.84 -12.01
C THR A 76 0.99 -0.48 -11.93
N THR A 77 1.30 0.71 -11.42
CA THR A 77 2.66 1.12 -11.09
C THR A 77 2.96 0.84 -9.60
N PRO A 78 4.24 0.63 -9.23
CA PRO A 78 4.59 0.41 -7.84
C PRO A 78 4.30 1.63 -6.96
N ASP A 79 4.49 2.85 -7.48
CA ASP A 79 4.15 4.09 -6.78
C ASP A 79 2.62 4.25 -6.56
N ARG A 80 1.78 3.88 -7.55
CA ARG A 80 0.33 3.86 -7.34
C ARG A 80 -0.06 2.87 -6.25
N LEU A 81 0.60 1.71 -6.19
CA LEU A 81 0.37 0.74 -5.13
C LEU A 81 0.76 1.31 -3.75
N PHE A 82 1.92 1.96 -3.66
CA PHE A 82 2.38 2.58 -2.41
C PHE A 82 1.42 3.65 -1.91
N ARG A 83 0.99 4.57 -2.79
CA ARG A 83 0.02 5.62 -2.45
C ARG A 83 -1.29 5.05 -1.94
N ARG A 84 -1.69 3.87 -2.42
CA ARG A 84 -2.90 3.18 -1.97
C ARG A 84 -2.69 2.41 -0.67
N PHE A 85 -1.57 1.75 -0.49
CA PHE A 85 -1.30 0.88 0.66
C PHE A 85 0.08 1.19 1.26
N PRO A 86 0.22 2.33 1.97
CA PRO A 86 1.51 2.78 2.47
C PRO A 86 2.06 1.91 3.61
N CYS A 87 1.20 1.18 4.31
CA CYS A 87 1.54 0.32 5.45
C CYS A 87 1.59 -1.17 5.08
N LEU A 88 1.82 -1.49 3.80
CA LEU A 88 1.84 -2.86 3.30
C LEU A 88 3.01 -3.66 3.88
N GLU A 89 2.72 -4.85 4.39
CA GLU A 89 3.72 -5.75 4.98
C GLU A 89 4.05 -6.95 4.09
N SER A 90 3.12 -7.33 3.22
CA SER A 90 3.25 -8.49 2.35
C SER A 90 2.78 -8.19 0.93
N LEU A 91 3.63 -8.47 -0.05
CA LEU A 91 3.32 -8.25 -1.46
C LEU A 91 3.60 -9.51 -2.28
N LYS A 92 2.62 -9.88 -3.10
CA LYS A 92 2.79 -10.89 -4.15
C LYS A 92 2.63 -10.28 -5.53
N LEU A 93 3.66 -10.40 -6.35
CA LEU A 93 3.69 -9.90 -7.72
C LEU A 93 3.78 -11.07 -8.70
N LYS A 94 2.97 -11.02 -9.75
CA LYS A 94 3.04 -11.94 -10.89
C LYS A 94 3.27 -11.12 -12.16
N ALA A 95 4.17 -11.56 -13.04
CA ALA A 95 4.36 -10.89 -14.33
C ALA A 95 4.01 -11.78 -15.52
N LYS A 96 4.91 -12.67 -15.95
CA LYS A 96 4.69 -13.49 -17.16
C LYS A 96 3.39 -14.30 -17.04
N PRO A 97 2.62 -14.47 -18.13
CA PRO A 97 1.39 -15.26 -18.13
C PRO A 97 1.69 -16.75 -17.86
N ARG A 98 0.65 -17.54 -17.61
CA ARG A 98 0.82 -18.99 -17.32
C ARG A 98 1.40 -19.77 -18.49
N ALA A 99 1.19 -19.29 -19.71
CA ALA A 99 1.82 -19.81 -20.92
C ALA A 99 3.36 -19.89 -20.84
N SER A 100 4.00 -19.03 -20.05
CA SER A 100 5.47 -19.07 -19.82
C SER A 100 5.97 -20.34 -19.16
N MET A 101 5.09 -21.09 -18.49
CA MET A 101 5.46 -22.35 -17.85
C MET A 101 5.51 -23.52 -18.83
N PHE A 102 5.04 -23.30 -20.07
CA PHE A 102 4.95 -24.30 -21.12
C PHE A 102 5.78 -23.92 -22.35
N ASN A 103 6.75 -23.00 -22.19
CA ASN A 103 7.60 -22.47 -23.26
C ASN A 103 6.81 -21.87 -24.45
N LEU A 104 5.59 -21.37 -24.18
CA LEU A 104 4.70 -20.81 -25.19
C LEU A 104 4.89 -19.30 -25.40
N ILE A 105 5.82 -18.68 -24.67
CA ILE A 105 6.17 -17.26 -24.85
C ILE A 105 7.69 -17.09 -24.86
N PRO A 106 8.22 -16.07 -25.55
CA PRO A 106 9.64 -15.73 -25.54
C PRO A 106 10.17 -15.42 -24.12
N GLU A 107 11.47 -15.64 -23.90
CA GLU A 107 12.10 -15.34 -22.61
C GLU A 107 12.14 -13.84 -22.30
N ASP A 108 12.26 -13.01 -23.35
CA ASP A 108 12.30 -11.55 -23.33
C ASP A 108 10.90 -10.90 -23.36
N TRP A 109 9.82 -11.68 -23.19
CA TRP A 109 8.44 -11.19 -23.11
C TRP A 109 8.24 -10.04 -22.11
N GLY A 110 9.10 -9.97 -21.10
CA GLY A 110 9.12 -8.96 -20.06
C GLY A 110 8.95 -9.56 -18.67
N GLY A 111 8.39 -8.77 -17.76
CA GLY A 111 8.22 -9.10 -16.36
C GLY A 111 9.44 -8.76 -15.51
N SER A 112 10.18 -7.73 -15.87
CA SER A 112 11.27 -7.18 -15.04
C SER A 112 10.75 -6.78 -13.66
N ALA A 113 11.44 -7.22 -12.62
CA ALA A 113 11.18 -6.84 -11.24
C ALA A 113 11.82 -5.48 -10.89
N SER A 114 12.77 -4.98 -11.67
CA SER A 114 13.59 -3.82 -11.31
C SER A 114 12.79 -2.56 -10.95
N PRO A 115 11.74 -2.15 -11.69
CA PRO A 115 10.93 -0.99 -11.30
C PRO A 115 10.24 -1.19 -9.95
N TRP A 116 9.75 -2.41 -9.70
CA TRP A 116 9.13 -2.78 -8.43
C TRP A 116 10.14 -2.78 -7.30
N ILE A 117 11.30 -3.42 -7.49
CA ILE A 117 12.34 -3.52 -6.47
C ILE A 117 12.88 -2.15 -6.05
N ARG A 118 13.10 -1.23 -7.00
CA ARG A 118 13.55 0.13 -6.68
C ARG A 118 12.54 0.86 -5.80
N GLU A 119 11.27 0.83 -6.16
CA GLU A 119 10.20 1.51 -5.39
C GLU A 119 9.96 0.82 -4.04
N LEU A 120 9.95 -0.51 -3.99
CA LEU A 120 9.80 -1.27 -2.74
C LEU A 120 10.95 -0.94 -1.77
N SER A 121 12.16 -0.81 -2.29
CA SER A 121 13.35 -0.46 -1.51
C SER A 121 13.26 0.96 -0.96
N ALA A 122 12.79 1.91 -1.75
CA ALA A 122 12.69 3.33 -1.39
C ALA A 122 11.50 3.65 -0.46
N SER A 123 10.31 3.13 -0.75
CA SER A 123 9.06 3.66 -0.20
C SER A 123 8.35 2.71 0.76
N PHE A 124 8.48 1.39 0.61
CA PHE A 124 7.70 0.41 1.39
C PHE A 124 8.38 0.09 2.72
N HIS A 125 8.25 0.99 3.68
CA HIS A 125 8.91 0.94 4.99
C HIS A 125 8.48 -0.22 5.90
N PHE A 126 7.41 -0.95 5.58
CA PHE A 126 6.90 -2.04 6.43
C PHE A 126 6.98 -3.42 5.76
N LEU A 127 7.57 -3.51 4.56
CA LEU A 127 7.59 -4.74 3.78
C LEU A 127 8.44 -5.83 4.45
N LYS A 128 7.77 -6.88 4.90
CA LYS A 128 8.37 -8.07 5.54
C LYS A 128 8.38 -9.28 4.61
N VAL A 129 7.38 -9.39 3.73
CA VAL A 129 7.21 -10.56 2.87
C VAL A 129 7.09 -10.13 1.42
N LEU A 130 7.97 -10.64 0.56
CA LEU A 130 7.94 -10.40 -0.88
C LEU A 130 7.90 -11.72 -1.63
N HIS A 131 6.89 -11.87 -2.50
CA HIS A 131 6.74 -13.02 -3.36
C HIS A 131 6.69 -12.57 -4.81
N LEU A 132 7.77 -12.82 -5.55
CA LEU A 132 7.87 -12.57 -6.98
C LEU A 132 7.59 -13.88 -7.71
N ARG A 133 6.67 -13.87 -8.68
CA ARG A 133 6.30 -15.05 -9.43
C ARG A 133 6.37 -14.83 -10.94
N ARG A 134 7.16 -15.64 -11.62
CA ARG A 134 7.39 -15.56 -13.08
C ARG A 134 7.86 -14.16 -13.49
N MET A 135 8.87 -13.66 -12.79
CA MET A 135 9.50 -12.36 -13.03
C MET A 135 10.97 -12.55 -13.38
N ILE A 136 11.54 -11.57 -14.07
CA ILE A 136 12.98 -11.47 -14.32
C ILE A 136 13.55 -10.61 -13.19
N VAL A 137 14.47 -11.16 -12.41
CA VAL A 137 15.10 -10.54 -11.24
C VAL A 137 16.60 -10.60 -11.45
N SER A 138 17.27 -9.46 -11.58
CA SER A 138 18.74 -9.44 -11.75
C SER A 138 19.48 -9.53 -10.42
N ASP A 139 20.78 -9.77 -10.48
CA ASP A 139 21.64 -9.71 -9.28
C ASP A 139 21.67 -8.30 -8.66
N ASP A 140 21.63 -7.25 -9.49
CA ASP A 140 21.53 -5.86 -9.02
C ASP A 140 20.22 -5.60 -8.29
N ASP A 141 19.10 -6.16 -8.78
CA ASP A 141 17.80 -6.06 -8.11
C ASP A 141 17.88 -6.68 -6.70
N VAL A 142 18.46 -7.88 -6.58
CA VAL A 142 18.64 -8.53 -5.28
C VAL A 142 19.54 -7.70 -4.37
N ALA A 143 20.66 -7.17 -4.88
CA ALA A 143 21.57 -6.34 -4.10
C ALA A 143 20.91 -5.05 -3.58
N VAL A 144 20.09 -4.39 -4.40
CA VAL A 144 19.30 -3.21 -4.00
C VAL A 144 18.29 -3.57 -2.92
N LEU A 145 17.54 -4.67 -3.11
CA LEU A 145 16.54 -5.13 -2.14
C LEU A 145 17.19 -5.47 -0.80
N VAL A 146 18.27 -6.26 -0.80
CA VAL A 146 19.00 -6.68 0.40
C VAL A 146 19.53 -5.46 1.14
N ARG A 147 20.20 -4.54 0.45
CA ARG A 147 20.73 -3.32 1.05
C ARG A 147 19.65 -2.51 1.79
N ALA A 148 18.46 -2.42 1.21
CA ALA A 148 17.39 -1.62 1.77
C ALA A 148 16.57 -2.35 2.85
N LYS A 149 16.35 -3.67 2.70
CA LYS A 149 15.32 -4.42 3.45
C LYS A 149 15.83 -5.61 4.24
N ALA A 150 17.12 -5.96 4.20
CA ALA A 150 17.63 -7.16 4.88
C ALA A 150 17.28 -7.22 6.38
N HIS A 151 17.27 -6.07 7.07
CA HIS A 151 16.96 -5.98 8.49
C HIS A 151 15.50 -6.26 8.86
N MET A 152 14.60 -6.34 7.88
CA MET A 152 13.15 -6.49 8.11
C MET A 152 12.47 -7.55 7.25
N LEU A 153 13.14 -7.98 6.18
CA LEU A 153 12.60 -8.95 5.24
C LEU A 153 12.61 -10.35 5.88
N VAL A 154 11.43 -10.82 6.26
CA VAL A 154 11.20 -12.13 6.89
C VAL A 154 11.13 -13.25 5.85
N SER A 155 10.58 -12.97 4.66
CA SER A 155 10.43 -13.98 3.62
C SER A 155 10.55 -13.38 2.22
N LEU A 156 11.50 -13.90 1.44
CA LEU A 156 11.61 -13.67 0.00
C LEU A 156 11.33 -14.96 -0.76
N LYS A 157 10.32 -14.95 -1.63
CA LYS A 157 9.99 -16.07 -2.50
C LYS A 157 10.18 -15.71 -3.96
N LEU A 158 11.11 -16.40 -4.61
CA LEU A 158 11.38 -16.32 -6.05
C LEU A 158 10.75 -17.54 -6.74
N ASP A 159 9.47 -17.43 -7.11
CA ASP A 159 8.68 -18.54 -7.66
C ASP A 159 8.71 -18.54 -9.19
N ARG A 160 9.48 -19.45 -9.78
CA ARG A 160 9.69 -19.53 -11.24
C ARG A 160 10.26 -18.22 -11.80
N CYS A 161 11.12 -17.54 -11.06
CA CYS A 161 11.86 -16.36 -11.53
C CYS A 161 13.13 -16.76 -12.29
N SER A 162 13.68 -15.82 -13.07
CA SER A 162 14.92 -15.98 -13.83
C SER A 162 15.79 -14.71 -13.72
N GLY A 163 17.06 -14.77 -14.14
CA GLY A 163 17.94 -13.59 -14.25
C GLY A 163 18.91 -13.36 -13.10
N PHE A 164 18.82 -14.13 -12.01
CA PHE A 164 19.73 -14.06 -10.86
C PHE A 164 20.69 -15.24 -10.85
N SER A 165 21.84 -15.06 -10.21
CA SER A 165 22.90 -16.06 -10.06
C SER A 165 23.01 -16.59 -8.62
N THR A 166 23.90 -17.56 -8.42
CA THR A 166 24.22 -18.10 -7.09
C THR A 166 24.84 -17.05 -6.15
N SER A 167 25.50 -16.03 -6.70
CA SER A 167 26.05 -14.90 -5.93
C SER A 167 24.97 -14.13 -5.17
N SER A 168 23.80 -13.93 -5.80
CA SER A 168 22.65 -13.29 -5.18
C SER A 168 22.05 -14.13 -4.05
N LEU A 169 22.02 -15.46 -4.21
CA LEU A 169 21.55 -16.37 -3.17
C LEU A 169 22.48 -16.34 -1.96
N ALA A 170 23.80 -16.34 -2.19
CA ALA A 170 24.80 -16.21 -1.13
C ALA A 170 24.66 -14.87 -0.39
N LEU A 171 24.41 -13.77 -1.12
CA LEU A 171 24.16 -12.47 -0.52
C LEU A 171 22.92 -12.47 0.38
N LEU A 172 21.81 -13.04 -0.10
CA LEU A 172 20.56 -13.17 0.67
C LEU A 172 20.79 -13.96 1.95
N ALA A 173 21.41 -15.14 1.86
CA ALA A 173 21.68 -16.00 3.01
C ALA A 173 22.60 -15.35 4.06
N ARG A 174 23.51 -14.46 3.63
CA ARG A 174 24.41 -13.74 4.53
C ARG A 174 23.74 -12.57 5.24
N CYS A 175 22.85 -11.86 4.54
CA CYS A 175 22.35 -10.56 5.00
C CYS A 175 20.95 -10.62 5.62
N CYS A 176 20.06 -11.49 5.13
CA CYS A 176 18.70 -11.65 5.64
C CYS A 176 18.70 -12.83 6.63
N LYS A 177 18.59 -12.55 7.93
CA LYS A 177 18.59 -13.54 9.02
C LYS A 177 17.21 -13.79 9.56
#